data_AF-A0A4Z0MM82-F1
#
_entry.id   AF-A0A4Z0MM82-F1
#
_cell.length_a   1.000
_cell.length_b   1.000
_cell.length_c   1.000
_cell.angle_alpha   90.00
_cell.angle_beta   90.00
_cell.angle_gamma   90.00
#
_symmetry.space_group_name_H-M   'P 1'
#
loop_
_entity.id
_entity.type
_entity.pdbx_description
1 polymer ?
#
loop_
_entity_poly.entity_id
_entity_poly.type
_entity_poly.pdbx_seq_one_letter_code
_entity_poly.pdbx_strand_id
1 'polypeptide(L)'
;MPSIFSRIVSGELPAYKVAEDEHHLAFLDITPLVEGHTLVIPKKEVDYIFDLPPAELAALHHFAQRVAKGVKAAVTCRRIGVAVIGLEVPHAHIHLIPMNNVSDMNFANPKIKVAEARMKELAAAIGAQVPGADGGAVAPLDTKGSRETEETNNPAAAAAPAQDSSLGQLQQLTKGLYFMSESDAPLEAVSFPAPSSMNDEALAKLAGQPTDAKVEKQELTYFLRNHTADKGVLGDPALANRFKALQMYLKQELEDVQVYRFGSGPQVPVLALGKTEDGKLAGFKTVLTET
;
A
#
# COMPACT_ATOMS: atom_id res chain seq x y z
N MET A 1 -5.20 27.19 7.72
CA MET A 1 -4.53 26.70 8.94
C MET A 1 -3.17 26.18 8.51
N PRO A 2 -2.08 26.44 9.26
CA PRO A 2 -0.77 25.91 8.91
C PRO A 2 -0.80 24.39 8.91
N SER A 3 -0.24 23.76 7.88
CA SER A 3 -0.12 22.30 7.82
C SER A 3 0.72 21.75 8.97
N ILE A 4 0.60 20.44 9.24
CA ILE A 4 1.43 19.77 10.26
C ILE A 4 2.93 19.93 9.97
N PHE A 5 3.32 19.99 8.68
CA PHE A 5 4.69 20.22 8.26
C PHE A 5 5.16 21.65 8.54
N SER A 6 4.30 22.65 8.39
CA SER A 6 4.63 24.03 8.78
C SER A 6 4.94 24.14 10.27
N ARG A 7 4.26 23.35 11.11
CA ARG A 7 4.52 23.26 12.56
C ARG A 7 5.83 22.52 12.88
N ILE A 8 6.24 21.56 12.05
CA ILE A 8 7.57 20.92 12.16
C ILE A 8 8.66 21.92 11.75
N VAL A 9 8.44 22.67 10.67
CA VAL A 9 9.39 23.69 10.17
C VAL A 9 9.61 24.80 11.21
N SER A 10 8.56 25.24 11.91
CA SER A 10 8.65 26.24 12.97
C SER A 10 9.25 25.72 14.28
N GLY A 11 9.48 24.41 14.40
CA GLY A 11 9.97 23.77 15.63
C GLY A 11 8.89 23.56 16.70
N GLU A 12 7.62 23.79 16.39
CA GLU A 12 6.50 23.54 17.30
C GLU A 12 6.26 22.03 17.51
N LEU A 13 6.46 21.23 16.46
CA LEU A 13 6.37 19.77 16.51
C LEU A 13 7.76 19.12 16.32
N PRO A 14 8.08 18.06 17.06
CA PRO A 14 9.33 17.34 16.88
C PRO A 14 9.32 16.54 15.57
N ALA A 15 10.50 16.32 15.00
CA ALA A 15 10.69 15.44 13.86
C ALA A 15 12.06 14.79 13.89
N TYR A 16 12.18 13.59 13.32
CA TYR A 16 13.44 12.90 13.11
C TYR A 16 14.12 13.47 11.85
N LYS A 17 14.69 14.67 11.99
CA LYS A 17 15.34 15.38 10.88
C LYS A 17 16.56 14.61 10.39
N VAL A 18 16.72 14.54 9.07
CA VAL A 18 17.87 13.89 8.42
C VAL A 18 18.70 14.86 7.58
N ALA A 19 18.09 15.93 7.09
CA ALA A 19 18.80 17.01 6.40
C ALA A 19 17.98 18.29 6.46
N GLU A 20 18.64 19.43 6.49
CA GLU A 20 18.01 20.74 6.47
C GLU A 20 18.93 21.71 5.73
N ASP A 21 18.36 22.56 4.87
CA ASP A 21 19.05 23.74 4.32
C ASP A 21 18.20 24.99 4.52
N GLU A 22 18.57 26.12 3.91
CA GLU A 22 17.83 27.38 4.05
C GLU A 22 16.36 27.26 3.62
N HIS A 23 16.05 26.43 2.62
CA HIS A 23 14.76 26.38 1.95
C HIS A 23 14.02 25.05 2.09
N HIS A 24 14.70 23.98 2.50
CA HIS A 24 14.15 22.62 2.52
C HIS A 24 14.41 21.92 3.84
N LEU A 25 13.57 20.93 4.12
CA LEU A 25 13.70 20.06 5.28
C LEU A 25 13.41 18.63 4.86
N ALA A 26 14.20 17.68 5.36
CA ALA A 26 13.94 16.26 5.23
C ALA A 26 13.92 15.58 6.60
N PHE A 27 12.94 14.71 6.81
CA PHE A 27 12.75 13.98 8.06
C PHE A 27 12.06 12.64 7.82
N LEU A 28 12.19 11.71 8.76
CA LEU A 28 11.55 10.40 8.65
C LEU A 28 10.03 10.51 8.82
N ASP A 29 9.29 9.74 8.02
CA ASP A 29 7.86 9.54 8.19
C ASP A 29 7.60 8.73 9.47
N ILE A 30 6.68 9.21 10.32
CA ILE A 30 6.28 8.52 11.56
C ILE A 30 5.31 7.36 11.32
N THR A 31 4.75 7.28 10.11
CA THR A 31 3.88 6.21 9.61
C THR A 31 4.50 5.54 8.38
N PRO A 32 5.72 4.99 8.49
CA PRO A 32 6.50 4.56 7.34
C PRO A 32 5.92 3.31 6.66
N LEU A 33 6.12 3.20 5.34
CA LEU A 33 5.88 1.95 4.61
C LEU A 33 6.97 0.91 4.87
N VAL A 34 8.21 1.40 5.01
CA VAL A 34 9.43 0.63 5.25
C VAL A 34 10.40 1.47 6.08
N GLU A 35 11.37 0.84 6.74
CA GLU A 35 12.39 1.58 7.47
C GLU A 35 13.15 2.53 6.53
N GLY A 36 13.39 3.77 6.99
CA GLY A 36 14.04 4.82 6.19
C GLY A 36 13.12 5.59 5.24
N HIS A 37 11.80 5.33 5.25
CA HIS A 37 10.84 6.19 4.54
C HIS A 37 11.00 7.65 5.01
N THR A 38 11.42 8.50 4.09
CA THR A 38 11.81 9.89 4.36
C THR A 38 10.96 10.84 3.54
N LEU A 39 10.46 11.89 4.17
CA LEU A 39 9.72 12.97 3.53
C LEU A 39 10.67 14.15 3.28
N VAL A 40 10.55 14.75 2.10
CA VAL A 40 11.32 15.92 1.69
C VAL A 40 10.36 17.04 1.34
N ILE A 41 10.47 18.18 2.02
CA ILE A 41 9.53 19.30 1.90
C ILE A 41 10.27 20.62 1.62
N PRO A 42 9.64 21.59 0.94
CA PRO A 42 10.02 22.99 1.06
C PRO A 42 9.65 23.49 2.47
N LYS A 43 10.38 24.47 3.00
CA LYS A 43 10.01 25.16 4.25
C LYS A 43 8.84 26.12 4.05
N LYS A 44 8.71 26.64 2.83
CA LYS A 44 7.60 27.47 2.39
C LYS A 44 6.39 26.58 2.11
N GLU A 45 5.28 26.85 2.80
CA GLU A 45 4.03 26.11 2.64
C GLU A 45 3.40 26.40 1.27
N VAL A 46 3.46 25.40 0.40
CA VAL A 46 2.74 25.33 -0.88
C VAL A 46 2.06 23.97 -0.89
N ASP A 47 0.75 23.91 -1.12
CA ASP A 47 -0.02 22.67 -0.99
C ASP A 47 0.42 21.62 -2.03
N TYR A 48 0.25 21.96 -3.30
CA TYR A 48 0.52 21.03 -4.40
C TYR A 48 1.89 21.26 -5.02
N ILE A 49 2.63 20.19 -5.30
CA ILE A 49 4.01 20.29 -5.78
C ILE A 49 4.14 21.06 -7.11
N PHE A 50 3.12 20.99 -7.98
CA PHE A 50 3.14 21.68 -9.27
C PHE A 50 2.71 23.15 -9.20
N ASP A 51 2.32 23.62 -8.03
CA ASP A 51 2.11 25.05 -7.77
C ASP A 51 3.42 25.75 -7.34
N LEU A 52 4.49 24.98 -7.12
CA LEU A 52 5.82 25.54 -6.89
C LEU A 52 6.35 26.24 -8.16
N PRO A 53 6.99 27.42 -8.03
CA PRO A 53 7.73 28.01 -9.12
C PRO A 53 8.79 27.03 -9.69
N PRO A 54 9.08 27.05 -10.99
CA PRO A 54 9.99 26.07 -11.62
C PRO A 54 11.36 25.96 -10.94
N ALA A 55 11.91 27.08 -10.46
CA ALA A 55 13.18 27.10 -9.74
C ALA A 55 13.08 26.41 -8.36
N GLU A 56 12.00 26.63 -7.63
CA GLU A 56 11.74 25.99 -6.32
C GLU A 56 11.48 24.49 -6.49
N LEU A 57 10.72 24.09 -7.51
CA LEU A 57 10.47 22.68 -7.84
C LEU A 57 11.77 21.93 -8.17
N ALA A 58 12.65 22.55 -8.96
CA ALA A 58 13.96 21.99 -9.30
C ALA A 58 14.87 21.89 -8.06
N ALA A 59 14.91 22.94 -7.24
CA ALA A 59 15.69 22.95 -6.00
C ALA A 59 15.23 21.85 -5.03
N LEU A 60 13.92 21.63 -4.89
CA LEU A 60 13.35 20.55 -4.08
C LEU A 60 13.81 19.17 -4.56
N HIS A 61 13.82 18.92 -5.88
CA HIS A 61 14.30 17.65 -6.44
C HIS A 61 15.82 17.47 -6.30
N HIS A 62 16.60 18.55 -6.42
CA HIS A 62 18.04 18.50 -6.13
C HIS A 62 18.31 18.16 -4.66
N PHE A 63 17.56 18.77 -3.73
CA PHE A 63 17.64 18.43 -2.31
C PHE A 63 17.24 16.97 -2.06
N ALA A 64 16.11 16.52 -2.62
CA ALA A 64 15.66 15.13 -2.52
C ALA A 64 16.68 14.14 -3.08
N GLN A 65 17.38 14.47 -4.18
CA GLN A 65 18.45 13.63 -4.73
C GLN A 65 19.60 13.47 -3.73
N ARG A 66 20.00 14.52 -2.99
CA ARG A 66 21.04 14.44 -1.96
C ARG A 66 20.59 13.54 -0.81
N VAL A 67 19.37 13.75 -0.32
CA VAL A 67 18.78 12.96 0.76
C VAL A 67 18.66 11.48 0.38
N ALA A 68 18.21 11.17 -0.85
CA ALA A 68 18.10 9.80 -1.33
C ALA A 68 19.44 9.04 -1.33
N LYS A 69 20.56 9.72 -1.58
CA LYS A 69 21.91 9.11 -1.45
C LYS A 69 22.22 8.75 0.00
N GLY A 70 21.88 9.64 0.95
CA GLY A 70 22.04 9.37 2.37
C GLY A 70 21.18 8.20 2.83
N VAL A 71 19.91 8.18 2.42
CA VAL A 71 18.96 7.09 2.72
C VAL A 71 19.49 5.75 2.19
N LYS A 72 19.95 5.71 0.93
CA LYS A 72 20.47 4.49 0.31
C LYS A 72 21.76 3.98 0.97
N ALA A 73 22.59 4.87 1.49
CA ALA A 73 23.82 4.50 2.17
C ALA A 73 23.57 3.95 3.59
N ALA A 74 22.55 4.47 4.28
CA ALA A 74 22.22 4.07 5.65
C ALA A 74 21.26 2.87 5.74
N VAL A 75 20.40 2.67 4.73
CA VAL A 75 19.38 1.62 4.73
C VAL A 75 19.59 0.67 3.54
N THR A 76 19.82 -0.61 3.84
CA THR A 76 20.02 -1.65 2.83
C THR A 76 18.80 -1.78 1.92
N CYS A 77 18.96 -1.35 0.67
CA CYS A 77 17.92 -1.45 -0.36
C CYS A 77 18.52 -1.52 -1.77
N ARG A 78 17.74 -2.00 -2.74
CA ARG A 78 18.16 -2.04 -4.15
C ARG A 78 18.09 -0.64 -4.78
N ARG A 79 16.99 0.07 -4.55
CA ARG A 79 16.72 1.42 -5.09
C ARG A 79 15.99 2.29 -4.08
N ILE A 80 16.00 3.60 -4.32
CA ILE A 80 15.10 4.54 -3.64
C ILE A 80 13.97 4.86 -4.61
N GLY A 81 12.74 4.56 -4.21
CA GLY A 81 11.53 5.00 -4.86
C GLY A 81 11.25 6.47 -4.57
N VAL A 82 10.67 7.15 -5.55
CA VAL A 82 10.22 8.54 -5.43
C VAL A 82 8.73 8.56 -5.73
N ALA A 83 7.94 9.10 -4.81
CA ALA A 83 6.51 9.30 -5.02
C ALA A 83 6.07 10.68 -4.54
N VAL A 84 5.09 11.26 -5.23
CA VAL A 84 4.40 12.48 -4.83
C VAL A 84 2.90 12.22 -4.95
N ILE A 85 2.19 12.38 -3.83
CA ILE A 85 0.75 12.06 -3.75
C ILE A 85 -0.03 13.30 -3.32
N GLY A 86 0.30 13.89 -2.16
CA GLY A 86 -0.27 15.16 -1.70
C GLY A 86 -1.71 15.10 -1.17
N LEU A 87 -2.29 13.90 -0.98
CA LEU A 87 -3.68 13.76 -0.53
C LEU A 87 -3.85 13.79 1.00
N GLU A 88 -2.81 13.49 1.77
CA GLU A 88 -2.88 13.36 3.24
C GLU A 88 -2.55 14.68 3.95
N VAL A 89 -1.45 15.32 3.55
CA VAL A 89 -0.98 16.59 4.12
C VAL A 89 -0.92 17.64 3.01
N PRO A 90 -1.64 18.77 3.13
CA PRO A 90 -1.71 19.80 2.11
C PRO A 90 -0.47 20.72 2.16
N HIS A 91 0.69 20.14 1.91
CA HIS A 91 1.99 20.80 1.84
C HIS A 91 2.91 19.91 1.00
N ALA A 92 3.42 20.43 -0.11
CA ALA A 92 4.22 19.73 -1.10
C ALA A 92 5.32 18.89 -0.46
N HIS A 93 5.33 17.60 -0.76
CA HIS A 93 6.30 16.67 -0.19
C HIS A 93 6.63 15.56 -1.18
N ILE A 94 7.91 15.17 -1.18
CA ILE A 94 8.41 14.02 -1.92
C ILE A 94 8.67 12.90 -0.93
N HIS A 95 8.09 11.73 -1.20
CA HIS A 95 8.42 10.50 -0.50
C HIS A 95 9.67 9.87 -1.10
N LEU A 96 10.65 9.55 -0.26
CA LEU A 96 11.82 8.74 -0.58
C LEU A 96 11.71 7.42 0.17
N ILE A 97 11.52 6.33 -0.57
CA ILE A 97 11.20 5.01 0.00
C ILE A 97 12.30 4.01 -0.38
N PRO A 98 13.02 3.43 0.59
CA PRO A 98 13.92 2.30 0.33
C PRO A 98 13.17 1.09 -0.23
N MET A 99 13.53 0.64 -1.43
CA MET A 99 12.82 -0.44 -2.13
C MET A 99 13.73 -1.62 -2.45
N ASN A 100 13.26 -2.80 -2.12
CA ASN A 100 13.75 -4.09 -2.59
C ASN A 100 12.78 -4.72 -3.60
N ASN A 101 11.48 -4.45 -3.45
CA ASN A 101 10.39 -4.89 -4.31
C ASN A 101 9.52 -3.69 -4.74
N VAL A 102 8.73 -3.85 -5.81
CA VAL A 102 7.80 -2.79 -6.26
C VAL A 102 6.70 -2.52 -5.21
N SER A 103 6.27 -3.56 -4.50
CA SER A 103 5.25 -3.48 -3.45
C SER A 103 5.66 -2.63 -2.25
N ASP A 104 6.96 -2.38 -2.02
CA ASP A 104 7.44 -1.52 -0.93
C ASP A 104 6.94 -0.08 -1.04
N MET A 105 6.59 0.37 -2.26
CA MET A 105 6.03 1.70 -2.55
C MET A 105 4.50 1.66 -2.72
N ASN A 106 3.83 0.62 -2.23
CA ASN A 106 2.38 0.57 -2.20
C ASN A 106 1.85 1.27 -0.93
N PHE A 107 1.30 2.47 -1.10
CA PHE A 107 0.81 3.30 0.01
C PHE A 107 -0.40 2.69 0.75
N ALA A 108 -1.05 1.68 0.17
CA ALA A 108 -2.12 0.90 0.80
C ALA A 108 -1.60 -0.21 1.73
N ASN A 109 -0.29 -0.50 1.74
CA ASN A 109 0.28 -1.46 2.69
C ASN A 109 0.08 -0.97 4.13
N PRO A 110 -0.03 -1.88 5.10
CA PRO A 110 0.01 -1.53 6.51
C PRO A 110 1.30 -0.75 6.81
N LYS A 111 1.15 0.40 7.48
CA LYS A 111 2.32 1.16 7.96
C LYS A 111 3.02 0.36 9.04
N ILE A 112 4.35 0.28 8.98
CA ILE A 112 5.12 -0.43 9.99
C ILE A 112 5.31 0.45 11.22
N LYS A 113 5.43 -0.17 12.39
CA LYS A 113 5.81 0.53 13.63
C LYS A 113 7.30 0.41 13.82
N VAL A 114 7.99 1.55 13.89
CA VAL A 114 9.42 1.61 14.18
C VAL A 114 9.60 2.25 15.55
N ALA A 115 10.37 1.59 16.43
CA ALA A 115 10.62 2.11 17.76
C ALA A 115 11.35 3.45 17.72
N GLU A 116 11.06 4.36 18.66
CA GLU A 116 11.68 5.69 18.72
C GLU A 116 13.21 5.64 18.70
N ALA A 117 13.82 4.72 19.45
CA ALA A 117 15.28 4.54 19.46
C ALA A 117 15.82 4.21 18.06
N ARG A 118 15.10 3.35 17.31
CA ARG A 118 15.44 2.99 15.93
C ARG A 118 15.22 4.16 14.97
N MET A 119 14.18 4.96 15.16
CA MET A 119 13.96 6.18 14.37
C MET A 119 15.10 7.20 14.55
N LYS A 120 15.58 7.39 15.80
CA LYS A 120 16.74 8.25 16.09
C LYS A 120 18.02 7.73 15.44
N GLU A 121 18.26 6.42 15.54
CA GLU A 121 19.40 5.76 14.90
C GLU A 121 19.38 5.93 13.37
N LEU A 122 18.24 5.62 12.74
CA LEU A 122 18.05 5.79 11.30
C LEU A 122 18.27 7.24 10.88
N ALA A 123 17.71 8.21 11.61
CA ALA A 123 17.86 9.62 11.25
C ALA A 123 19.32 10.08 11.33
N ALA A 124 20.04 9.69 12.38
CA ALA A 124 21.46 9.99 12.52
C ALA A 124 22.31 9.31 11.43
N ALA A 125 22.04 8.03 11.14
CA ALA A 125 22.74 7.27 10.12
C ALA A 125 22.52 7.86 8.72
N ILE A 126 21.28 8.23 8.38
CA ILE A 126 20.94 8.87 7.10
C ILE A 126 21.62 10.23 7.01
N GLY A 127 21.47 11.09 8.04
CA GLY A 127 22.02 12.44 8.03
C GLY A 127 23.54 12.47 7.88
N ALA A 128 24.26 11.53 8.51
CA ALA A 128 25.70 11.39 8.35
C ALA A 128 26.15 11.06 6.90
N GLN A 129 25.23 10.56 6.06
CA GLN A 129 25.51 10.14 4.69
C GLN A 129 24.97 11.13 3.65
N VAL A 130 24.23 12.18 4.05
CA VAL A 130 23.70 13.19 3.11
C VAL A 130 24.84 14.10 2.64
N PRO A 131 25.15 14.14 1.32
CA PRO A 131 26.25 14.98 0.83
C PRO A 131 25.96 16.47 0.98
N GLY A 132 26.94 17.21 1.51
CA GLY A 132 26.82 18.67 1.68
C GLY A 132 25.77 19.09 2.70
N ALA A 133 25.46 18.23 3.68
CA ALA A 133 24.86 18.68 4.93
C ALA A 133 25.96 19.42 5.69
N ASP A 134 25.82 20.73 5.88
CA ASP A 134 26.63 21.44 6.87
C ASP A 134 26.40 20.72 8.21
N GLY A 135 27.49 20.29 8.85
CA GLY A 135 27.52 19.36 9.98
C GLY A 135 26.92 19.90 11.28
N GLY A 136 25.71 20.47 11.25
CA GLY A 136 24.91 20.72 12.43
C GLY A 136 24.36 19.40 12.93
N ALA A 137 25.00 18.83 13.95
CA ALA A 137 24.42 17.75 14.73
C ALA A 137 23.02 18.18 15.20
N VAL A 138 21.96 17.60 14.61
CA VAL A 138 20.60 17.88 15.03
C VAL A 138 20.37 17.10 16.32
N ALA A 139 20.46 17.79 17.45
CA ALA A 139 20.14 17.21 18.74
C ALA A 139 18.66 16.76 18.75
N PRO A 140 18.35 15.54 19.23
CA PRO A 140 16.97 15.17 19.52
C PRO A 140 16.44 16.10 20.61
N LEU A 141 15.32 16.79 20.35
CA LEU A 141 14.62 17.57 21.38
C LEU A 141 13.88 16.62 22.33
N ASP A 142 14.11 16.80 23.63
CA ASP A 142 13.52 15.99 24.71
C ASP A 142 11.99 16.03 24.71
N THR A 143 11.38 14.86 24.82
CA THR A 143 9.92 14.68 24.84
C THR A 143 9.37 14.94 26.24
N LYS A 144 8.54 15.98 26.38
CA LYS A 144 7.53 16.07 27.45
C LYS A 144 6.15 16.10 26.81
N GLY A 145 5.45 14.98 26.92
CA GLY A 145 4.10 14.82 26.40
C GLY A 145 3.71 13.34 26.34
N SER A 146 3.73 12.68 27.48
CA SER A 146 3.14 11.35 27.66
C SER A 146 1.65 11.41 27.31
N ARG A 147 1.25 10.77 26.21
CA ARG A 147 -0.13 10.33 26.03
C ARG A 147 -0.20 8.88 26.49
N GLU A 148 -0.92 8.67 27.57
CA GLU A 148 -1.33 7.37 28.07
C GLU A 148 -2.11 6.65 26.98
N THR A 149 -1.62 5.50 26.54
CA THR A 149 -2.38 4.52 25.77
C THR A 149 -2.78 3.42 26.74
N GLU A 150 -4.07 3.26 26.96
CA GLU A 150 -4.63 2.14 27.72
C GLU A 150 -4.16 0.82 27.11
N GLU A 151 -3.44 0.06 27.92
CA GLU A 151 -3.06 -1.32 27.67
C GLU A 151 -4.31 -2.20 27.70
N THR A 152 -4.65 -2.80 26.56
CA THR A 152 -5.32 -4.10 26.59
C THR A 152 -4.29 -5.15 26.17
N ASN A 153 -3.73 -5.76 27.21
CA ASN A 153 -2.75 -6.82 27.17
C ASN A 153 -3.38 -8.08 26.57
N ASN A 154 -2.78 -8.66 25.52
CA ASN A 154 -2.92 -10.10 25.29
C ASN A 154 -1.60 -10.63 24.68
N PRO A 155 -1.06 -11.77 25.18
CA PRO A 155 0.35 -12.06 25.11
C PRO A 155 0.78 -12.71 23.79
N ALA A 156 2.08 -12.63 23.56
CA ALA A 156 2.87 -13.26 22.51
C ALA A 156 2.31 -14.61 22.00
N ALA A 157 2.05 -14.66 20.69
CA ALA A 157 1.97 -15.92 19.95
C ALA A 157 3.28 -16.10 19.18
N ALA A 158 4.02 -17.13 19.58
CA ALA A 158 5.24 -17.60 18.95
C ALA A 158 5.04 -17.91 17.46
N ALA A 159 6.10 -17.71 16.69
CA ALA A 159 6.17 -18.10 15.28
C ALA A 159 5.83 -19.59 15.10
N ALA A 160 4.75 -19.85 14.37
CA ALA A 160 4.33 -21.17 13.90
C ALA A 160 4.62 -21.29 12.38
N PRO A 161 4.84 -22.49 11.84
CA PRO A 161 5.39 -22.69 10.51
C PRO A 161 4.41 -22.32 9.40
N ALA A 162 4.93 -22.03 8.21
CA ALA A 162 4.21 -21.62 7.01
C ALA A 162 2.96 -22.48 6.73
N GLN A 163 1.80 -21.96 7.10
CA GLN A 163 0.49 -22.37 6.60
C GLN A 163 -0.01 -21.25 5.67
N ASP A 164 -0.38 -21.65 4.45
CA ASP A 164 -0.98 -20.90 3.35
C ASP A 164 -1.31 -19.42 3.64
N SER A 165 -0.27 -18.58 3.71
CA SER A 165 -0.39 -17.15 4.04
C SER A 165 -1.31 -16.41 3.07
N SER A 166 -1.41 -16.94 1.85
CA SER A 166 -2.21 -16.39 0.76
C SER A 166 -3.71 -16.45 1.04
N LEU A 167 -4.21 -17.55 1.63
CA LEU A 167 -5.63 -17.75 1.91
C LEU A 167 -6.09 -16.91 3.09
N GLY A 168 -5.27 -16.80 4.14
CA GLY A 168 -5.59 -15.99 5.32
C GLY A 168 -5.75 -14.50 4.97
N GLN A 169 -4.86 -13.98 4.13
CA GLN A 169 -4.94 -12.60 3.67
C GLN A 169 -6.13 -12.38 2.73
N LEU A 170 -6.44 -13.32 1.83
CA LEU A 170 -7.64 -13.28 1.00
C LEU A 170 -8.91 -13.23 1.84
N GLN A 171 -9.03 -14.10 2.85
CA GLN A 171 -10.19 -14.13 3.76
C GLN A 171 -10.38 -12.78 4.46
N GLN A 172 -9.29 -12.15 4.89
CA GLN A 172 -9.36 -10.84 5.53
C GLN A 172 -9.78 -9.74 4.54
N LEU A 173 -9.29 -9.78 3.29
CA LEU A 173 -9.63 -8.80 2.27
C LEU A 173 -11.07 -8.92 1.78
N THR A 174 -11.60 -10.15 1.65
CA THR A 174 -12.98 -10.37 1.21
C THR A 174 -14.02 -10.27 2.32
N LYS A 175 -13.61 -10.28 3.60
CA LYS A 175 -14.51 -10.27 4.76
C LYS A 175 -15.49 -9.11 4.72
N GLY A 176 -16.78 -9.38 4.50
CA GLY A 176 -17.80 -8.33 4.42
C GLY A 176 -17.68 -7.45 3.18
N LEU A 177 -17.13 -7.98 2.08
CA LEU A 177 -17.33 -7.44 0.74
C LEU A 177 -18.47 -8.19 0.05
N TYR A 178 -19.34 -7.43 -0.59
CA TYR A 178 -20.45 -7.93 -1.39
C TYR A 178 -20.32 -7.41 -2.81
N PHE A 179 -20.36 -8.33 -3.77
CA PHE A 179 -20.44 -8.00 -5.17
C PHE A 179 -21.85 -7.52 -5.48
N MET A 180 -22.00 -6.22 -5.66
CA MET A 180 -23.26 -5.60 -6.06
C MET A 180 -23.51 -5.81 -7.57
N SER A 181 -24.60 -6.52 -7.88
CA SER A 181 -25.17 -6.71 -9.23
C SER A 181 -26.65 -6.29 -9.19
N GLU A 182 -27.59 -7.08 -9.71
CA GLU A 182 -29.02 -6.92 -9.36
C GLU A 182 -29.33 -7.37 -7.93
N SER A 183 -28.52 -8.28 -7.40
CA SER A 183 -28.52 -8.69 -6.01
C SER A 183 -27.09 -8.69 -5.47
N ASP A 184 -26.97 -8.55 -4.16
CA ASP A 184 -25.69 -8.52 -3.46
C ASP A 184 -25.28 -9.95 -3.08
N ALA A 185 -24.11 -10.38 -3.55
CA ALA A 185 -23.53 -11.68 -3.20
C ALA A 185 -22.19 -11.51 -2.48
N PRO A 186 -21.89 -12.27 -1.42
CA PRO A 186 -20.61 -12.15 -0.73
C PRO A 186 -19.43 -12.56 -1.65
N LEU A 187 -18.26 -11.99 -1.40
CA LEU A 187 -17.01 -12.51 -1.93
C LEU A 187 -16.42 -13.51 -0.92
N GLU A 188 -16.29 -14.75 -1.35
CA GLU A 188 -15.71 -15.82 -0.52
C GLU A 188 -14.32 -16.17 -1.03
N ALA A 189 -13.31 -16.07 -0.16
CA ALA A 189 -11.96 -16.49 -0.48
C ALA A 189 -11.90 -18.02 -0.74
N VAL A 190 -11.19 -18.41 -1.79
CA VAL A 190 -11.04 -19.81 -2.19
C VAL A 190 -9.59 -20.15 -2.48
N SER A 191 -9.21 -21.40 -2.22
CA SER A 191 -7.93 -21.99 -2.60
C SER A 191 -8.17 -23.42 -3.06
N PHE A 192 -7.55 -23.80 -4.18
CA PHE A 192 -7.69 -25.11 -4.80
C PHE A 192 -6.31 -25.65 -5.19
N PRO A 193 -6.11 -26.98 -5.15
CA PRO A 193 -4.98 -27.60 -5.84
C PRO A 193 -5.03 -27.24 -7.33
N ALA A 194 -3.89 -26.92 -7.95
CA ALA A 194 -3.88 -26.68 -9.38
C ALA A 194 -4.20 -27.97 -10.15
N PRO A 195 -5.16 -27.95 -11.09
CA PRO A 195 -5.45 -29.09 -11.94
C PRO A 195 -4.29 -29.32 -12.92
N SER A 196 -4.19 -30.55 -13.43
CA SER A 196 -3.20 -30.92 -14.46
C SER A 196 -3.33 -30.09 -15.75
N SER A 197 -4.51 -29.54 -16.03
CA SER A 197 -4.74 -28.58 -17.12
C SER A 197 -5.84 -27.58 -16.76
N MET A 198 -5.66 -26.31 -17.11
CA MET A 198 -6.64 -25.23 -16.92
C MET A 198 -7.63 -25.17 -18.10
N ASN A 199 -8.38 -26.25 -18.30
CA ASN A 199 -9.44 -26.32 -19.30
C ASN A 199 -10.82 -26.03 -18.68
N ASP A 200 -11.83 -25.81 -19.52
CA ASP A 200 -13.17 -25.40 -19.09
C ASP A 200 -13.84 -26.47 -18.21
N GLU A 201 -13.60 -27.75 -18.48
CA GLU A 201 -14.10 -28.86 -17.64
C GLU A 201 -13.53 -28.82 -16.22
N ALA A 202 -12.22 -28.59 -16.08
CA ALA A 202 -11.57 -28.48 -14.78
C ALA A 202 -12.07 -27.25 -14.01
N LEU A 203 -12.22 -26.11 -14.70
CA LEU A 203 -12.76 -24.88 -14.12
C LEU A 203 -14.21 -25.06 -13.64
N ALA A 204 -15.06 -25.73 -14.43
CA ALA A 204 -16.43 -26.03 -14.05
C ALA A 204 -16.48 -26.92 -12.81
N LYS A 205 -15.63 -27.95 -12.72
CA LYS A 205 -15.51 -28.80 -11.52
C LYS A 205 -15.11 -27.99 -10.28
N LEU A 206 -14.15 -27.07 -10.40
CA LEU A 206 -13.75 -26.19 -9.30
C LEU A 206 -14.90 -25.29 -8.83
N ALA A 207 -15.74 -24.83 -9.76
CA ALA A 207 -16.92 -24.02 -9.48
C ALA A 207 -18.14 -24.83 -9.01
N GLY A 208 -18.04 -26.16 -8.93
CA GLY A 208 -19.16 -27.05 -8.63
C GLY A 208 -20.26 -27.04 -9.70
N GLN A 209 -19.90 -26.73 -10.95
CA GLN A 209 -20.79 -26.63 -12.10
C GLN A 209 -20.73 -27.89 -12.98
N PRO A 210 -21.77 -28.13 -13.80
CA PRO A 210 -21.73 -29.18 -14.83
C PRO A 210 -20.52 -29.02 -15.75
N THR A 211 -19.89 -30.13 -16.14
CA THR A 211 -18.66 -30.14 -16.95
C THR A 211 -18.82 -29.55 -18.35
N ASP A 212 -20.06 -29.49 -18.85
CA ASP A 212 -20.47 -28.87 -20.10
C ASP A 212 -20.93 -27.42 -19.93
N ALA A 213 -20.83 -26.84 -18.72
CA ALA A 213 -21.17 -25.45 -18.48
C ALA A 213 -20.29 -24.53 -19.34
N LYS A 214 -20.94 -23.57 -20.00
CA LYS A 214 -20.26 -22.53 -20.77
C LYS A 214 -19.39 -21.69 -19.83
N VAL A 215 -18.10 -21.57 -20.14
CA VAL A 215 -17.15 -20.72 -19.39
C VAL A 215 -16.83 -19.47 -20.20
N GLU A 216 -17.10 -18.30 -19.64
CA GLU A 216 -16.67 -17.02 -20.19
C GLU A 216 -15.51 -16.45 -19.36
N LYS A 217 -14.47 -15.96 -20.04
CA LYS A 217 -13.27 -15.41 -19.40
C LYS A 217 -13.29 -13.89 -19.48
N GLN A 218 -12.91 -13.23 -18.40
CA GLN A 218 -12.92 -11.78 -18.27
C GLN A 218 -11.71 -11.31 -17.45
N GLU A 219 -11.17 -10.16 -17.84
CA GLU A 219 -10.12 -9.47 -17.09
C GLU A 219 -10.62 -9.00 -15.72
N LEU A 220 -9.83 -9.23 -14.67
CA LEU A 220 -10.18 -8.84 -13.29
C LEU A 220 -10.47 -7.34 -13.17
N THR A 221 -9.65 -6.49 -13.80
CA THR A 221 -9.84 -5.04 -13.75
C THR A 221 -11.12 -4.60 -14.43
N TYR A 222 -11.51 -5.26 -15.52
CA TYR A 222 -12.78 -4.97 -16.16
C TYR A 222 -13.95 -5.50 -15.32
N PHE A 223 -13.81 -6.66 -14.68
CA PHE A 223 -14.83 -7.24 -13.78
C PHE A 223 -15.14 -6.34 -12.58
N LEU A 224 -14.12 -5.80 -11.91
CA LEU A 224 -14.27 -4.95 -10.71
C LEU A 224 -14.42 -3.45 -11.02
N ARG A 225 -14.57 -3.04 -12.29
CA ARG A 225 -14.53 -1.62 -12.71
C ARG A 225 -15.54 -0.72 -11.99
N ASN A 226 -16.73 -1.24 -11.69
CA ASN A 226 -17.79 -0.49 -11.01
C ASN A 226 -17.52 -0.39 -9.50
N HIS A 227 -17.01 -1.47 -8.91
CA HIS A 227 -16.68 -1.58 -7.48
C HIS A 227 -15.38 -0.86 -7.13
N THR A 228 -14.55 -0.51 -8.11
CA THR A 228 -13.27 0.20 -7.89
C THR A 228 -13.29 1.67 -8.33
N ALA A 229 -14.40 2.17 -8.87
CA ALA A 229 -14.51 3.55 -9.34
C ALA A 229 -14.53 4.59 -8.20
N ASP A 230 -13.65 5.59 -8.27
CA ASP A 230 -13.46 6.62 -7.22
C ASP A 230 -14.70 7.46 -6.90
N LYS A 231 -15.53 7.75 -7.91
CA LYS A 231 -16.78 8.51 -7.77
C LYS A 231 -18.01 7.60 -7.58
N GLY A 232 -17.80 6.28 -7.60
CA GLY A 232 -18.72 5.20 -7.23
C GLY A 232 -19.96 5.03 -8.11
N VAL A 233 -20.09 3.86 -8.76
CA VAL A 233 -21.42 3.30 -9.10
C VAL A 233 -22.19 2.94 -7.81
N LEU A 234 -21.47 2.71 -6.70
CA LEU A 234 -22.00 2.29 -5.40
C LEU A 234 -22.05 3.41 -4.34
N GLY A 235 -21.53 4.61 -4.66
CA GLY A 235 -21.59 5.78 -3.76
C GLY A 235 -20.74 5.73 -2.48
N ASP A 236 -19.96 4.67 -2.24
CA ASP A 236 -19.14 4.49 -1.03
C ASP A 236 -17.63 4.41 -1.39
N PRO A 237 -16.86 5.49 -1.18
CA PRO A 237 -15.41 5.51 -1.42
C PRO A 237 -14.62 4.54 -0.55
N ALA A 238 -15.06 4.27 0.69
CA ALA A 238 -14.38 3.34 1.58
C ALA A 238 -14.54 1.91 1.07
N LEU A 239 -15.75 1.53 0.66
CA LEU A 239 -16.02 0.25 0.00
C LEU A 239 -15.21 0.12 -1.30
N ALA A 240 -15.16 1.17 -2.12
CA ALA A 240 -14.38 1.15 -3.36
C ALA A 240 -12.90 0.92 -3.11
N ASN A 241 -12.34 1.53 -2.07
CA ASN A 241 -10.94 1.32 -1.68
C ASN A 241 -10.68 -0.11 -1.19
N ARG A 242 -11.64 -0.76 -0.53
CA ARG A 242 -11.52 -2.17 -0.15
C ARG A 242 -11.51 -3.09 -1.38
N PHE A 243 -12.36 -2.83 -2.37
CA PHE A 243 -12.32 -3.56 -3.65
C PHE A 243 -11.01 -3.33 -4.42
N LYS A 244 -10.46 -2.11 -4.40
CA LYS A 244 -9.13 -1.83 -4.99
C LYS A 244 -8.04 -2.61 -4.27
N ALA A 245 -8.07 -2.65 -2.94
CA ALA A 245 -7.09 -3.41 -2.15
C ALA A 245 -7.13 -4.91 -2.51
N LEU A 246 -8.33 -5.49 -2.61
CA LEU A 246 -8.52 -6.87 -3.07
C LEU A 246 -7.98 -7.06 -4.50
N GLN A 247 -8.34 -6.17 -5.44
CA GLN A 247 -7.87 -6.23 -6.82
C GLN A 247 -6.34 -6.17 -6.90
N MET A 248 -5.71 -5.27 -6.14
CA MET A 248 -4.27 -5.10 -6.12
C MET A 248 -3.58 -6.33 -5.55
N TYR A 249 -4.08 -6.85 -4.42
CA TYR A 249 -3.56 -8.08 -3.81
C TYR A 249 -3.58 -9.24 -4.81
N LEU A 250 -4.73 -9.49 -5.47
CA LEU A 250 -4.83 -10.56 -6.46
C LEU A 250 -3.80 -10.40 -7.57
N LYS A 251 -3.64 -9.20 -8.14
CA LYS A 251 -2.69 -8.94 -9.24
C LYS A 251 -1.22 -8.95 -8.83
N GLN A 252 -0.92 -8.82 -7.54
CA GLN A 252 0.45 -8.77 -7.02
C GLN A 252 0.92 -10.13 -6.51
N GLU A 253 0.03 -10.86 -5.83
CA GLU A 253 0.38 -12.11 -5.16
C GLU A 253 0.06 -13.35 -6.00
N LEU A 254 -0.73 -13.20 -7.08
CA LEU A 254 -1.12 -14.30 -7.93
C LEU A 254 -0.72 -14.04 -9.40
N GLU A 255 -0.22 -15.09 -10.06
CA GLU A 255 0.09 -15.08 -11.47
C GLU A 255 -1.16 -15.33 -12.33
N ASP A 256 -1.22 -14.70 -13.51
CA ASP A 256 -2.24 -14.93 -14.54
C ASP A 256 -3.70 -14.84 -14.03
N VAL A 257 -4.00 -13.87 -13.16
CA VAL A 257 -5.34 -13.74 -12.58
C VAL A 257 -6.39 -13.51 -13.67
N GLN A 258 -7.40 -14.37 -13.69
CA GLN A 258 -8.52 -14.33 -14.62
C GLN A 258 -9.84 -14.55 -13.88
N VAL A 259 -10.91 -13.95 -14.42
CA VAL A 259 -12.27 -14.14 -13.95
C VAL A 259 -12.99 -15.10 -14.90
N TYR A 260 -13.62 -16.11 -14.32
CA TYR A 260 -14.36 -17.16 -15.00
C TYR A 260 -15.82 -17.07 -14.59
N ARG A 261 -16.71 -16.90 -15.56
CA ARG A 261 -18.17 -16.86 -15.38
C ARG A 261 -18.76 -18.14 -15.95
N PHE A 262 -19.67 -18.77 -15.21
CA PHE A 262 -20.20 -20.08 -15.55
C PHE A 262 -21.69 -20.00 -15.91
N GLY A 263 -22.04 -20.36 -17.14
CA GLY A 263 -23.41 -20.36 -17.64
C GLY A 263 -23.92 -19.00 -18.11
N SER A 264 -25.22 -18.95 -18.42
CA SER A 264 -25.92 -17.76 -18.94
C SER A 264 -27.32 -17.62 -18.35
N GLY A 265 -27.55 -18.21 -17.18
CA GLY A 265 -28.81 -18.12 -16.44
C GLY A 265 -28.84 -16.88 -15.54
N PRO A 266 -29.95 -16.66 -14.82
CA PRO A 266 -30.13 -15.47 -13.99
C PRO A 266 -29.20 -15.42 -12.77
N GLN A 267 -28.59 -16.56 -12.40
CA GLN A 267 -27.50 -16.63 -11.45
C GLN A 267 -26.27 -17.18 -12.17
N VAL A 268 -25.23 -16.37 -12.25
CA VAL A 268 -23.97 -16.72 -12.91
C VAL A 268 -22.90 -16.86 -11.84
N PRO A 269 -22.52 -18.10 -11.46
CA PRO A 269 -21.37 -18.32 -10.59
C PRO A 269 -20.10 -17.72 -11.20
N VAL A 270 -19.25 -17.17 -10.34
CA VAL A 270 -17.99 -16.55 -10.75
C VAL A 270 -16.85 -17.05 -9.89
N LEU A 271 -15.72 -17.35 -10.53
CA LEU A 271 -14.42 -17.56 -9.89
C LEU A 271 -13.42 -16.54 -10.43
N ALA A 272 -12.79 -15.77 -9.56
CA ALA A 272 -11.58 -15.02 -9.87
C ALA A 272 -10.39 -15.79 -9.32
N LEU A 273 -9.54 -16.34 -10.19
CA LEU A 273 -8.42 -17.20 -9.80
C LEU A 273 -7.12 -16.78 -10.45
N GLY A 274 -6.03 -16.87 -9.71
CA GLY A 274 -4.66 -16.87 -10.20
C GLY A 274 -3.83 -17.93 -9.51
N LYS A 275 -2.58 -18.11 -9.94
CA LYS A 275 -1.66 -19.10 -9.35
C LYS A 275 -0.84 -18.48 -8.23
N THR A 276 -0.74 -19.16 -7.11
CA THR A 276 0.16 -18.80 -6.01
C THR A 276 1.60 -19.26 -6.31
N GLU A 277 2.58 -18.77 -5.55
CA GLU A 277 3.99 -19.21 -5.67
C GLU A 277 4.17 -20.71 -5.41
N ASP A 278 3.36 -21.32 -4.54
CA ASP A 278 3.35 -22.76 -4.28
C ASP A 278 2.58 -23.58 -5.33
N GLY A 279 2.12 -22.92 -6.41
CA GLY A 279 1.49 -23.54 -7.57
C GLY A 279 0.04 -23.96 -7.35
N LYS A 280 -0.64 -23.49 -6.30
CA LYS A 280 -2.09 -23.64 -6.12
C LYS A 280 -2.84 -22.57 -6.90
N LEU A 281 -4.15 -22.73 -7.01
CA LEU A 281 -5.06 -21.66 -7.45
C LEU A 281 -5.66 -20.99 -6.24
N ALA A 282 -5.63 -19.66 -6.18
CA ALA A 282 -6.28 -18.89 -5.13
C ALA A 282 -7.05 -17.70 -5.71
N GLY A 283 -7.98 -17.17 -4.92
CA GLY A 283 -8.70 -15.94 -5.23
C GLY A 283 -10.03 -15.88 -4.52
N PHE A 284 -11.10 -15.51 -5.22
CA PHE A 284 -12.45 -15.46 -4.63
C PHE A 284 -13.51 -16.02 -5.56
N LYS A 285 -14.63 -16.43 -4.96
CA LYS A 285 -15.87 -16.78 -5.65
C LYS A 285 -17.00 -15.84 -5.26
N THR A 286 -17.95 -15.65 -6.16
CA THR A 286 -19.20 -14.92 -5.92
C THR A 286 -20.27 -15.37 -6.92
N VAL A 287 -21.47 -14.78 -6.87
CA VAL A 287 -22.56 -15.04 -7.80
C VAL A 287 -23.08 -13.71 -8.34
N LEU A 288 -23.17 -13.58 -9.66
CA LEU A 288 -23.84 -12.45 -10.30
C LEU A 288 -25.31 -12.78 -10.47
N THR A 289 -26.17 -11.80 -10.22
CA THR A 289 -27.58 -11.85 -10.61
C THR A 289 -27.80 -10.89 -11.77
N GLU A 290 -28.27 -11.40 -12.90
CA GLU A 290 -28.49 -10.67 -14.15
C GLU A 290 -29.81 -11.15 -14.79
N THR A 291 -30.71 -10.23 -15.16
CA THR A 291 -31.99 -10.52 -15.84
C THR A 291 -31.92 -10.39 -17.36
#